data_AF-A0A2N3C3L7-F1
#
_entry.id   AF-A0A2N3C3L7-F1
#
_cell.length_a   1.000
_cell.length_b   1.000
_cell.length_c   1.000
_cell.angle_alpha   90.00
_cell.angle_beta   90.00
_cell.angle_gamma   90.00
#
_symmetry.space_group_name_H-M   'P 1'
#
loop_
_entity.id
_entity.type
_entity.pdbx_description
1 polymer ?
#
loop_
_entity_poly.entity_id
_entity_poly.type
_entity_poly.pdbx_seq_one_letter_code
_entity_poly.pdbx_strand_id
1 'polypeptide(L)'
;MPTPSAKSRCPTTPPSPTSTRRRSSRRGRKFEQMQVQDLSKPVVASKADWLMGTTWLGFTPSNGSGYSRQQCQSTIQRQFSGGYVIEYITEAFSEPNPGYETDPVYLAEREQHQGIKGCFLSIHKLRFTSRPLEEIIGNEDYERLQDMWAKEGKRHRWSVAFPIIESYRIEGRPKAKDVLGNTAYQRLFGHPSATLRPLEQQDQIAIANLQITQVPATNSWIGIEDEFPSAERSEVSSLTERLLDRDLQNSQAQEGMTKERWAKVRRRAAWIADRFIQNRIKTNSVHCDVCRFSPNEITDGTGIRPRSLLDVHHKHPLAEGVRYTTVEDFTLLCPTCHRAEHALLKIGRSLLSEQH
;
A
#
# COMPACT_ATOMS: atom_id res chain seq x y z
N MET A 1 -82.91 42.63 -2.03
CA MET A 1 -82.89 42.51 -3.50
C MET A 1 -82.67 43.93 -4.02
N PRO A 2 -81.56 44.29 -4.70
CA PRO A 2 -80.85 43.51 -5.73
C PRO A 2 -79.33 43.34 -5.50
N THR A 3 -78.77 42.37 -6.21
CA THR A 3 -77.35 42.13 -6.58
C THR A 3 -76.94 43.00 -7.80
N PRO A 4 -75.73 42.89 -8.38
CA PRO A 4 -74.35 42.73 -7.87
C PRO A 4 -73.37 43.74 -8.54
N SER A 5 -72.08 43.77 -8.15
CA SER A 5 -71.02 44.12 -9.12
C SER A 5 -69.70 43.44 -8.81
N ALA A 6 -69.24 42.68 -9.79
CA ALA A 6 -68.03 41.87 -9.79
C ALA A 6 -66.75 42.73 -9.88
N LYS A 7 -65.69 42.32 -9.17
CA LYS A 7 -64.33 42.82 -9.38
C LYS A 7 -63.45 41.71 -9.97
N SER A 8 -62.91 42.07 -11.13
CA SER A 8 -61.87 41.43 -11.93
C SER A 8 -60.70 40.87 -11.10
N ARG A 9 -60.31 39.62 -11.39
CA ARG A 9 -59.06 39.01 -10.92
C ARG A 9 -58.00 39.14 -12.03
N CYS A 10 -56.85 39.71 -11.68
CA CYS A 10 -55.65 39.71 -12.52
C CYS A 10 -55.05 38.30 -12.66
N PRO A 11 -54.45 37.96 -13.81
CA PRO A 11 -53.69 36.72 -13.95
C PRO A 11 -52.30 36.86 -13.32
N THR A 12 -51.99 35.99 -12.36
CA THR A 12 -50.64 35.80 -11.81
C THR A 12 -49.80 34.96 -12.78
N THR A 13 -48.74 35.58 -13.31
CA THR A 13 -47.68 34.92 -14.08
C THR A 13 -46.89 33.95 -13.20
N PRO A 14 -46.61 32.70 -13.63
CA PRO A 14 -45.77 31.79 -12.87
C PRO A 14 -44.29 32.23 -12.92
N PRO A 15 -43.52 32.07 -11.83
CA PRO A 15 -42.09 32.40 -11.81
C PRO A 15 -41.28 31.43 -12.68
N SER A 16 -40.32 31.99 -13.41
CA SER A 16 -39.36 31.25 -14.24
C SER A 16 -38.51 30.29 -13.42
N PRO A 17 -38.17 29.10 -13.93
CA PRO A 17 -37.33 28.15 -13.22
C PRO A 17 -35.90 28.69 -13.09
N THR A 18 -35.50 28.94 -11.85
CA THR A 18 -34.12 29.20 -11.45
C THR A 18 -33.20 28.09 -11.95
N SER A 19 -32.23 28.49 -12.78
CA SER A 19 -31.06 27.73 -13.22
C SER A 19 -30.36 27.05 -12.04
N THR A 20 -30.67 25.78 -11.82
CA THR A 20 -29.93 24.89 -10.93
C THR A 20 -28.57 24.63 -11.57
N ARG A 21 -27.54 25.32 -11.06
CA ARG A 21 -26.14 24.98 -11.28
C ARG A 21 -25.95 23.49 -11.05
N ARG A 22 -25.77 22.73 -12.14
CA ARG A 22 -25.34 21.33 -12.13
C ARG A 22 -24.03 21.26 -11.34
N ARG A 23 -24.11 20.82 -10.08
CA ARG A 23 -22.95 20.30 -9.35
C ARG A 23 -22.43 19.13 -10.18
N SER A 24 -21.21 19.27 -10.69
CA SER A 24 -20.53 18.20 -11.39
C SER A 24 -20.53 16.96 -10.50
N SER A 25 -21.09 15.88 -11.03
CA SER A 25 -20.95 14.55 -10.47
C SER A 25 -19.47 14.31 -10.19
N ARG A 26 -19.13 14.05 -8.93
CA ARG A 26 -17.84 13.44 -8.55
C ARG A 26 -17.63 12.27 -9.51
N ARG A 27 -16.68 12.41 -10.44
CA ARG A 27 -16.22 11.30 -11.27
C ARG A 27 -15.79 10.22 -10.29
N GLY A 28 -16.52 9.10 -10.22
CA GLY A 28 -16.01 7.91 -9.58
C GLY A 28 -14.68 7.62 -10.24
N ARG A 29 -13.58 7.70 -9.47
CA ARG A 29 -12.25 7.30 -9.94
C ARG A 29 -12.43 5.86 -10.41
N LYS A 30 -12.36 5.62 -11.73
CA LYS A 30 -12.10 4.27 -12.23
C LYS A 30 -10.79 3.87 -11.57
N PHE A 31 -10.83 2.87 -10.70
CA PHE A 31 -9.60 2.23 -10.27
C PHE A 31 -8.91 1.77 -11.55
N GLU A 32 -7.72 2.30 -11.78
CA GLU A 32 -6.94 2.03 -12.97
C GLU A 32 -6.65 0.53 -12.96
N GLN A 33 -7.15 -0.19 -13.97
CA GLN A 33 -6.82 -1.59 -14.14
C GLN A 33 -5.33 -1.66 -14.47
N MET A 34 -4.58 -2.34 -13.61
CA MET A 34 -3.14 -2.52 -13.75
C MET A 34 -2.84 -3.98 -14.06
N GLN A 35 -1.64 -4.24 -14.58
CA GLN A 35 -1.09 -5.58 -14.69
C GLN A 35 0.01 -5.78 -13.64
N VAL A 36 0.35 -7.04 -13.36
CA VAL A 36 1.43 -7.36 -12.40
C VAL A 36 2.77 -6.76 -12.80
N GLN A 37 3.07 -6.71 -14.11
CA GLN A 37 4.29 -6.09 -14.63
C GLN A 37 4.36 -4.57 -14.41
N ASP A 38 3.23 -3.92 -14.14
CA ASP A 38 3.15 -2.48 -13.88
C ASP A 38 3.47 -2.14 -12.42
N LEU A 39 3.68 -3.14 -11.56
CA LEU A 39 4.09 -2.93 -10.18
C LEU A 39 5.48 -2.28 -10.11
N SER A 40 5.67 -1.43 -9.11
CA SER A 40 6.96 -0.75 -8.84
C SER A 40 8.16 -1.70 -8.66
N LYS A 41 7.90 -2.96 -8.30
CA LYS A 41 8.86 -4.02 -8.07
C LYS A 41 8.29 -5.35 -8.56
N PRO A 42 9.14 -6.33 -8.91
CA PRO A 42 8.66 -7.65 -9.30
C PRO A 42 7.98 -8.36 -8.14
N VAL A 43 7.16 -9.36 -8.47
CA VAL A 43 6.72 -10.38 -7.51
C VAL A 43 7.85 -11.39 -7.34
N VAL A 44 8.44 -11.47 -6.16
CA VAL A 44 9.66 -12.26 -5.92
C VAL A 44 9.41 -13.58 -5.21
N ALA A 45 8.24 -13.73 -4.60
CA ALA A 45 7.91 -14.88 -3.78
C ALA A 45 6.41 -15.16 -3.78
N SER A 46 6.04 -16.41 -3.46
CA SER A 46 4.65 -16.81 -3.25
C SER A 46 4.43 -17.32 -1.83
N LYS A 47 3.23 -17.06 -1.30
CA LYS A 47 2.73 -17.65 -0.06
C LYS A 47 1.61 -18.62 -0.41
N ALA A 48 1.76 -19.87 0.01
CA ALA A 48 0.68 -20.85 0.02
C ALA A 48 0.04 -20.87 1.41
N ASP A 49 -1.25 -20.59 1.50
CA ASP A 49 -2.04 -20.75 2.73
C ASP A 49 -3.45 -21.21 2.38
N TRP A 50 -4.22 -21.69 3.35
CA TRP A 50 -5.65 -21.95 3.14
C TRP A 50 -6.52 -20.76 3.54
N LEU A 51 -6.02 -19.88 4.42
CA LEU A 51 -6.68 -18.63 4.78
C LEU A 51 -6.22 -17.49 3.89
N MET A 52 -7.14 -16.57 3.62
CA MET A 52 -6.81 -15.33 2.92
C MET A 52 -6.03 -14.38 3.83
N GLY A 53 -4.94 -13.83 3.34
CA GLY A 53 -4.24 -12.71 3.92
C GLY A 53 -5.12 -11.46 3.88
N THR A 54 -5.53 -11.00 5.05
CA THR A 54 -6.35 -9.79 5.18
C THR A 54 -5.47 -8.58 5.45
N THR A 55 -4.77 -8.59 6.58
CA THR A 55 -4.01 -7.44 7.09
C THR A 55 -2.55 -7.78 7.44
N TRP A 56 -2.21 -9.07 7.45
CA TRP A 56 -0.87 -9.61 7.67
C TRP A 56 -0.71 -10.95 6.94
N LEU A 57 0.53 -11.37 6.74
CA LEU A 57 0.87 -12.75 6.37
C LEU A 57 1.70 -13.38 7.48
N GLY A 58 1.29 -14.55 7.96
CA GLY A 58 1.99 -15.24 9.04
C GLY A 58 2.69 -16.51 8.61
N PHE A 59 3.63 -16.87 9.46
CA PHE A 59 4.59 -17.94 9.27
C PHE A 59 4.77 -18.66 10.60
N THR A 60 4.84 -19.98 10.54
CA THR A 60 5.01 -20.80 11.74
C THR A 60 6.49 -21.17 11.85
N PRO A 61 7.21 -20.69 12.88
CA PRO A 61 8.58 -21.11 13.14
C PRO A 61 8.62 -22.61 13.48
N SER A 62 9.81 -23.21 13.44
CA SER A 62 9.97 -24.65 13.72
C SER A 62 9.66 -25.02 15.16
N ASN A 63 9.78 -24.08 16.10
CA ASN A 63 9.37 -24.20 17.49
C ASN A 63 9.08 -22.82 18.11
N GLY A 64 8.68 -22.80 19.39
CA GLY A 64 8.32 -21.57 20.09
C GLY A 64 9.49 -20.72 20.60
N SER A 65 10.75 -21.14 20.40
CA SER A 65 11.91 -20.39 20.91
C SER A 65 12.11 -19.05 20.20
N GLY A 66 12.67 -18.08 20.91
CA GLY A 66 13.05 -16.78 20.33
C GLY A 66 14.00 -16.92 19.14
N TYR A 67 14.95 -17.87 19.21
CA TYR A 67 15.88 -18.16 18.10
C TYR A 67 15.15 -18.66 16.84
N SER A 68 14.23 -19.62 16.99
CA SER A 68 13.46 -20.14 15.84
C SER A 68 12.57 -19.07 15.21
N ARG A 69 11.98 -18.18 16.03
CA ARG A 69 11.23 -17.02 15.55
C ARG A 69 12.11 -16.07 14.75
N GLN A 70 13.28 -15.69 15.26
CA GLN A 70 14.24 -14.82 14.57
C GLN A 70 14.72 -15.46 13.25
N GLN A 71 15.07 -16.75 13.27
CA GLN A 71 15.52 -17.47 12.07
C GLN A 71 14.42 -17.51 11.00
N CYS A 72 13.17 -17.79 11.40
CA CYS A 72 12.01 -17.72 10.53
C CYS A 72 11.86 -16.32 9.94
N GLN A 73 11.82 -15.29 10.79
CA GLN A 73 11.68 -13.89 10.40
C GLN A 73 12.75 -13.43 9.41
N SER A 74 14.04 -13.70 9.67
CA SER A 74 15.13 -13.36 8.75
C SER A 74 15.02 -14.11 7.41
N THR A 75 14.56 -15.36 7.44
CA THR A 75 14.34 -16.14 6.22
C THR A 75 13.23 -15.55 5.37
N ILE A 76 12.07 -15.26 5.95
CA ILE A 76 10.95 -14.64 5.25
C ILE A 76 11.34 -13.26 4.71
N GLN A 77 11.99 -12.43 5.53
CA GLN A 77 12.45 -11.10 5.14
C GLN A 77 13.36 -11.16 3.92
N ARG A 78 14.32 -12.09 3.88
CA ARG A 78 15.19 -12.28 2.71
C ARG A 78 14.41 -12.72 1.47
N GLN A 79 13.35 -13.52 1.64
CA GLN A 79 12.55 -14.02 0.52
C GLN A 79 11.67 -12.95 -0.14
N PHE A 80 11.17 -11.95 0.61
CA PHE A 80 10.37 -10.86 0.03
C PHE A 80 11.11 -9.53 -0.15
N SER A 81 12.34 -9.37 0.35
CA SER A 81 13.05 -8.07 0.35
C SER A 81 13.16 -7.39 -1.03
N GLY A 82 13.14 -8.18 -2.09
CA GLY A 82 13.22 -7.71 -3.48
C GLY A 82 11.92 -7.23 -4.11
N GLY A 83 10.75 -7.41 -3.48
CA GLY A 83 9.50 -7.03 -4.11
C GLY A 83 8.23 -7.51 -3.43
N TYR A 84 7.25 -7.89 -4.24
CA TYR A 84 5.92 -8.29 -3.79
C TYR A 84 5.82 -9.81 -3.58
N VAL A 85 4.81 -10.22 -2.81
CA VAL A 85 4.46 -11.62 -2.56
C VAL A 85 3.10 -11.91 -3.18
N ILE A 86 3.02 -12.92 -4.05
CA ILE A 86 1.73 -13.41 -4.57
C ILE A 86 1.12 -14.45 -3.64
N GLU A 87 -0.16 -14.31 -3.39
CA GLU A 87 -0.93 -15.19 -2.51
C GLU A 87 -1.63 -16.28 -3.32
N TYR A 88 -1.38 -17.53 -2.92
CA TYR A 88 -1.99 -18.74 -3.45
C TYR A 88 -2.81 -19.43 -2.35
N ILE A 89 -4.05 -19.79 -2.66
CA ILE A 89 -4.88 -20.58 -1.75
C ILE A 89 -4.73 -22.07 -2.03
N THR A 90 -4.35 -22.84 -1.03
CA THR A 90 -4.13 -24.29 -1.16
C THR A 90 -5.41 -25.05 -1.50
N GLU A 91 -5.30 -26.17 -2.19
CA GLU A 91 -6.47 -27.02 -2.50
C GLU A 91 -7.09 -27.65 -1.25
N ALA A 92 -6.27 -27.96 -0.25
CA ALA A 92 -6.70 -28.47 1.04
C ALA A 92 -6.99 -27.34 2.02
N PHE A 93 -7.95 -27.59 2.92
CA PHE A 93 -8.26 -26.76 4.09
C PHE A 93 -7.97 -27.57 5.34
N SER A 94 -7.39 -26.95 6.36
CA SER A 94 -7.09 -27.68 7.61
C SER A 94 -8.34 -27.87 8.47
N GLU A 95 -8.35 -28.95 9.24
CA GLU A 95 -9.33 -29.17 10.30
C GLU A 95 -8.91 -28.37 11.55
N PRO A 96 -9.88 -27.76 12.26
CA PRO A 96 -9.60 -27.04 13.48
C PRO A 96 -9.41 -28.04 14.63
N ASN A 97 -8.94 -27.55 15.78
CA ASN A 97 -8.89 -28.35 16.99
C ASN A 97 -10.31 -28.71 17.50
N PRO A 98 -10.45 -29.78 18.30
CA PRO A 98 -11.73 -30.19 18.87
C PRO A 98 -12.44 -29.05 19.63
N GLY A 99 -13.74 -28.89 19.38
CA GLY A 99 -14.57 -27.83 19.94
C GLY A 99 -14.80 -26.63 19.02
N TYR A 100 -14.07 -26.55 17.90
CA TYR A 100 -14.18 -25.47 16.91
C TYR A 100 -14.84 -25.90 15.59
N GLU A 101 -15.31 -27.15 15.48
CA GLU A 101 -15.89 -27.69 14.24
C GLU A 101 -17.16 -26.96 13.80
N THR A 102 -17.91 -26.42 14.77
CA THR A 102 -19.12 -25.62 14.55
C THR A 102 -18.89 -24.13 14.77
N ASP A 103 -17.64 -23.70 14.89
CA ASP A 103 -17.33 -22.29 15.09
C ASP A 103 -17.77 -21.47 13.86
N PRO A 104 -18.55 -20.38 14.03
CA PRO A 104 -19.09 -19.62 12.91
C PRO A 104 -18.01 -19.04 11.97
N VAL A 105 -16.85 -18.65 12.51
CA VAL A 105 -15.75 -18.09 11.71
C VAL A 105 -15.10 -19.21 10.90
N TYR A 106 -14.82 -20.36 11.51
CA TYR A 106 -14.29 -21.53 10.80
C TYR A 106 -15.20 -21.96 9.64
N LEU A 107 -16.51 -22.04 9.87
CA LEU A 107 -17.48 -22.42 8.85
C LEU A 107 -17.53 -21.42 7.69
N ALA A 108 -17.52 -20.12 7.98
CA ALA A 108 -17.49 -19.07 6.97
C ALA A 108 -16.19 -19.11 6.14
N GLU A 109 -15.04 -19.27 6.79
CA GLU A 109 -13.73 -19.39 6.11
C GLU A 109 -13.66 -20.64 5.24
N ARG A 110 -14.19 -21.77 5.72
CA ARG A 110 -14.25 -23.02 4.96
C ARG A 110 -15.17 -22.92 3.74
N GLU A 111 -16.32 -22.27 3.86
CA GLU A 111 -17.22 -22.01 2.74
C GLU A 111 -16.53 -21.11 1.70
N GLN A 112 -15.94 -20.00 2.16
CA GLN A 112 -15.19 -19.08 1.31
C GLN A 112 -14.06 -19.82 0.57
N HIS A 113 -13.31 -20.67 1.26
CA HIS A 113 -12.22 -21.48 0.70
C HIS A 113 -12.66 -22.33 -0.49
N GLN A 114 -13.85 -22.93 -0.46
CA GLN A 114 -14.34 -23.76 -1.57
C GLN A 114 -14.40 -22.99 -2.90
N GLY A 115 -14.71 -21.69 -2.85
CA GLY A 115 -14.78 -20.83 -4.03
C GLY A 115 -13.43 -20.36 -4.58
N ILE A 116 -12.35 -20.48 -3.80
CA ILE A 116 -11.04 -19.87 -4.09
C ILE A 116 -9.86 -20.84 -4.04
N LYS A 117 -10.07 -22.09 -3.59
CA LYS A 117 -9.01 -23.10 -3.49
C LYS A 117 -8.31 -23.31 -4.84
N GLY A 118 -6.99 -23.36 -4.83
CA GLY A 118 -6.16 -23.50 -6.02
C GLY A 118 -5.98 -22.21 -6.84
N CYS A 119 -6.52 -21.05 -6.39
CA CYS A 119 -6.44 -19.79 -7.12
C CYS A 119 -5.31 -18.88 -6.59
N PHE A 120 -4.82 -18.00 -7.47
CA PHE A 120 -4.17 -16.77 -7.03
C PHE A 120 -5.22 -15.72 -6.66
N LEU A 121 -5.03 -15.04 -5.53
CA LEU A 121 -6.00 -14.08 -5.03
C LEU A 121 -5.51 -12.65 -5.01
N SER A 122 -4.30 -12.45 -4.47
CA SER A 122 -3.80 -11.11 -4.20
C SER A 122 -2.29 -11.06 -4.33
N ILE A 123 -1.75 -9.85 -4.46
CA ILE A 123 -0.33 -9.54 -4.41
C ILE A 123 -0.12 -8.51 -3.31
N HIS A 124 0.80 -8.79 -2.41
CA HIS A 124 1.02 -8.02 -1.20
C HIS A 124 2.45 -7.50 -1.13
N LYS A 125 2.61 -6.26 -0.66
CA LYS A 125 3.90 -5.75 -0.18
C LYS A 125 3.94 -5.93 1.32
N LEU A 126 4.92 -6.70 1.77
CA LEU A 126 5.12 -6.96 3.18
C LEU A 126 6.09 -5.96 3.79
N ARG A 127 5.92 -5.71 5.08
CA ARG A 127 6.87 -4.93 5.87
C ARG A 127 7.39 -5.75 7.03
N PHE A 128 8.68 -5.62 7.30
CA PHE A 128 9.26 -6.10 8.54
C PHE A 128 8.69 -5.29 9.71
N THR A 129 8.26 -5.98 10.76
CA THR A 129 7.92 -5.41 12.05
C THR A 129 8.60 -6.21 13.16
N SER A 130 8.95 -5.53 14.25
CA SER A 130 9.35 -6.17 15.50
C SER A 130 8.15 -6.51 16.40
N ARG A 131 6.95 -6.05 16.04
CA ARG A 131 5.75 -6.29 16.86
C ARG A 131 5.38 -7.77 16.80
N PRO A 132 5.03 -8.39 17.95
CA PRO A 132 4.42 -9.71 17.94
C PRO A 132 3.05 -9.67 17.25
N LEU A 133 2.62 -10.81 16.68
CA LEU A 133 1.31 -10.90 16.02
C LEU A 133 0.16 -10.48 16.94
N GLU A 134 0.26 -10.79 18.24
CA GLU A 134 -0.71 -10.41 19.26
C GLU A 134 -0.97 -8.88 19.31
N GLU A 135 0.07 -8.06 19.13
CA GLU A 135 -0.09 -6.59 19.06
C GLU A 135 -0.71 -6.12 17.74
N ILE A 136 -0.68 -6.95 16.70
CA ILE A 136 -1.20 -6.62 15.35
C ILE A 136 -2.69 -6.93 15.26
N ILE A 137 -3.13 -8.09 15.78
CA ILE A 137 -4.53 -8.53 15.70
C ILE A 137 -5.30 -8.41 17.03
N GLY A 138 -4.61 -8.16 18.14
CA GLY A 138 -5.19 -8.16 19.47
C GLY A 138 -5.08 -9.52 20.16
N ASN A 139 -5.06 -9.48 21.49
CA ASN A 139 -4.87 -10.66 22.33
C ASN A 139 -5.98 -11.70 22.17
N GLU A 140 -7.25 -11.27 22.12
CA GLU A 140 -8.39 -12.19 21.99
C GLU A 140 -8.35 -12.96 20.66
N ASP A 141 -8.11 -12.27 19.54
CA ASP A 141 -8.00 -12.88 18.22
C ASP A 141 -6.76 -13.79 18.12
N TYR A 142 -5.65 -13.39 18.76
CA TYR A 142 -4.44 -14.20 18.82
C TYR A 142 -4.66 -15.51 19.59
N GLU A 143 -5.24 -15.45 20.78
CA GLU A 143 -5.51 -16.63 21.60
C GLU A 143 -6.50 -17.56 20.91
N ARG A 144 -7.60 -17.03 20.35
CA ARG A 144 -8.55 -17.79 19.54
C ARG A 144 -7.88 -18.50 18.36
N LEU A 145 -7.01 -17.80 17.65
CA LEU A 145 -6.25 -18.36 16.52
C LEU A 145 -5.30 -19.48 16.98
N GLN A 146 -4.63 -19.32 18.13
CA GLN A 146 -3.81 -20.40 18.69
C GLN A 146 -4.69 -21.59 19.11
N ASP A 147 -5.80 -21.35 19.80
CA ASP A 147 -6.70 -22.39 20.29
C ASP A 147 -7.33 -23.20 19.16
N MET A 148 -7.69 -22.55 18.06
CA MET A 148 -8.33 -23.20 16.91
C MET A 148 -7.34 -24.00 16.07
N TRP A 149 -6.08 -23.55 15.94
CA TRP A 149 -5.19 -24.07 14.89
C TRP A 149 -3.84 -24.60 15.37
N ALA A 150 -3.39 -24.24 16.57
CA ALA A 150 -2.14 -24.71 17.12
C ALA A 150 -2.31 -26.10 17.73
N LYS A 151 -1.46 -27.05 17.33
CA LYS A 151 -1.43 -28.37 17.98
C LYS A 151 -0.90 -28.23 19.41
N GLU A 152 -1.18 -29.22 20.25
CA GLU A 152 -0.65 -29.29 21.61
C GLU A 152 0.88 -29.11 21.63
N GLY A 153 1.38 -28.28 22.55
CA GLY A 153 2.80 -27.91 22.63
C GLY A 153 3.31 -27.02 21.47
N LYS A 154 2.44 -26.60 20.55
CA LYS A 154 2.79 -25.79 19.37
C LYS A 154 2.05 -24.45 19.29
N ARG A 155 1.78 -23.82 20.44
CA ARG A 155 1.25 -22.44 20.57
C ARG A 155 2.26 -21.37 20.13
N HIS A 156 2.69 -21.48 18.90
CA HIS A 156 3.54 -20.53 18.18
C HIS A 156 3.15 -20.48 16.70
N ARG A 157 1.95 -20.99 16.37
CA ARG A 157 1.47 -21.03 15.01
C ARG A 157 1.28 -19.61 14.51
N TRP A 158 1.82 -19.29 13.33
CA TRP A 158 1.81 -17.93 12.79
C TRP A 158 2.41 -16.85 13.71
N SER A 159 3.20 -17.23 14.72
CA SER A 159 3.81 -16.27 15.66
C SER A 159 4.83 -15.32 15.03
N VAL A 160 5.25 -15.57 13.79
CA VAL A 160 6.00 -14.63 12.97
C VAL A 160 5.05 -14.07 11.91
N ALA A 161 4.77 -12.78 11.96
CA ALA A 161 3.84 -12.13 11.03
C ALA A 161 4.44 -10.86 10.43
N PHE A 162 4.04 -10.57 9.20
CA PHE A 162 4.46 -9.39 8.46
C PHE A 162 3.21 -8.60 8.04
N PRO A 163 3.06 -7.34 8.49
CA PRO A 163 2.00 -6.46 8.05
C PRO A 163 1.98 -6.32 6.53
N ILE A 164 0.77 -6.30 5.97
CA ILE A 164 0.54 -5.95 4.57
C ILE A 164 0.41 -4.43 4.50
N ILE A 165 1.33 -3.77 3.78
CA ILE A 165 1.37 -2.31 3.64
C ILE A 165 0.84 -1.81 2.30
N GLU A 166 0.82 -2.68 1.28
CA GLU A 166 0.17 -2.47 -0.01
C GLU A 166 -0.44 -3.79 -0.45
N SER A 167 -1.62 -3.76 -1.06
CA SER A 167 -2.30 -4.97 -1.54
C SER A 167 -3.00 -4.71 -2.87
N TYR A 168 -2.99 -5.72 -3.72
CA TYR A 168 -3.61 -5.73 -5.03
C TYR A 168 -4.40 -7.02 -5.18
N ARG A 169 -5.69 -6.91 -5.49
CA ARG A 169 -6.54 -8.05 -5.80
C ARG A 169 -6.30 -8.48 -7.24
N ILE A 170 -6.16 -9.78 -7.47
CA ILE A 170 -6.09 -10.37 -8.80
C ILE A 170 -7.51 -10.60 -9.33
N GLU A 171 -7.80 -10.02 -10.48
CA GLU A 171 -9.11 -10.12 -11.12
C GLU A 171 -9.31 -11.52 -11.73
N GLY A 172 -10.54 -12.02 -11.69
CA GLY A 172 -10.89 -13.36 -12.19
C GLY A 172 -10.40 -14.54 -11.33
N ARG A 173 -9.46 -14.33 -10.39
CA ARG A 173 -8.92 -15.36 -9.47
C ARG A 173 -8.51 -16.64 -10.21
N PRO A 174 -7.61 -16.57 -11.19
CA PRO A 174 -7.26 -17.72 -12.02
C PRO A 174 -6.63 -18.83 -11.19
N LYS A 175 -6.79 -20.09 -11.63
CA LYS A 175 -6.11 -21.23 -11.00
C LYS A 175 -4.61 -21.11 -11.21
N ALA A 176 -3.84 -21.30 -10.14
CA ALA A 176 -2.38 -21.17 -10.21
C ALA A 176 -1.76 -22.17 -11.20
N LYS A 177 -2.34 -23.37 -11.30
CA LYS A 177 -1.93 -24.41 -12.26
C LYS A 177 -2.08 -23.97 -13.72
N ASP A 178 -3.14 -23.20 -14.04
CA ASP A 178 -3.41 -22.72 -15.39
C ASP A 178 -2.47 -21.58 -15.78
N VAL A 179 -2.08 -20.75 -14.80
CA VAL A 179 -1.15 -19.63 -15.01
C VAL A 179 0.31 -20.10 -15.10
N LEU A 180 0.75 -20.94 -14.17
CA LEU A 180 2.15 -21.37 -14.06
C LEU A 180 2.49 -22.60 -14.91
N GLY A 181 1.48 -23.38 -15.31
CA GLY A 181 1.67 -24.72 -15.85
C GLY A 181 2.08 -25.75 -14.78
N ASN A 182 2.07 -27.03 -15.17
CA ASN A 182 2.25 -28.15 -14.24
C ASN A 182 3.60 -28.13 -13.50
N THR A 183 4.70 -27.87 -14.21
CA THR A 183 6.05 -27.97 -13.64
C THR A 183 6.28 -26.95 -12.54
N ALA A 184 5.99 -25.67 -12.80
CA ALA A 184 6.14 -24.61 -11.81
C ALA A 184 5.12 -24.74 -10.67
N TYR A 185 3.87 -25.13 -10.99
CA TYR A 185 2.86 -25.41 -9.97
C TYR A 185 3.30 -26.49 -8.98
N GLN A 186 3.81 -27.63 -9.46
CA GLN A 186 4.28 -28.71 -8.58
C GLN A 186 5.49 -28.30 -7.75
N ARG A 187 6.45 -27.58 -8.34
CA ARG A 187 7.63 -27.07 -7.63
C ARG A 187 7.25 -26.12 -6.49
N LEU A 188 6.33 -25.17 -6.73
CA LEU A 188 5.94 -24.16 -5.74
C LEU A 188 4.95 -24.70 -4.71
N PHE A 189 3.96 -25.48 -5.15
CA PHE A 189 2.76 -25.81 -4.37
C PHE A 189 2.49 -27.31 -4.21
N GLY A 190 3.31 -28.19 -4.77
CA GLY A 190 3.17 -29.64 -4.59
C GLY A 190 3.35 -30.11 -3.15
N HIS A 191 4.01 -29.30 -2.31
CA HIS A 191 4.22 -29.59 -0.89
C HIS A 191 3.97 -28.36 0.00
N PRO A 192 3.36 -28.54 1.18
CA PRO A 192 3.21 -27.48 2.18
C PRO A 192 4.54 -26.82 2.52
N SER A 193 4.50 -25.52 2.79
CA SER A 193 5.67 -24.73 3.18
C SER A 193 5.36 -23.86 4.39
N ALA A 194 6.28 -23.84 5.35
CA ALA A 194 6.25 -22.91 6.48
C ALA A 194 6.80 -21.53 6.12
N THR A 195 7.46 -21.39 4.96
CA THR A 195 8.09 -20.16 4.48
C THR A 195 7.60 -19.78 3.08
N LEU A 196 8.02 -18.62 2.58
CA LEU A 196 7.72 -18.22 1.21
C LEU A 196 8.48 -19.09 0.20
N ARG A 197 7.91 -19.23 -0.99
CA ARG A 197 8.55 -19.91 -2.13
C ARG A 197 9.05 -18.86 -3.12
N PRO A 198 10.37 -18.70 -3.30
CA PRO A 198 10.91 -17.76 -4.29
C PRO A 198 10.43 -18.07 -5.70
N LEU A 199 10.09 -17.03 -6.46
CA LEU A 199 9.73 -17.13 -7.88
C LEU A 199 10.99 -17.02 -8.74
N GLU A 200 11.09 -17.92 -9.70
CA GLU A 200 12.05 -17.85 -10.79
C GLU A 200 11.55 -16.87 -11.86
N GLN A 201 12.44 -16.45 -12.76
CA GLN A 201 12.11 -15.50 -13.83
C GLN A 201 10.96 -16.01 -14.72
N GLN A 202 10.90 -17.32 -14.98
CA GLN A 202 9.80 -17.94 -15.74
C GLN A 202 8.45 -17.80 -15.04
N ASP A 203 8.41 -17.91 -13.71
CA ASP A 203 7.16 -17.73 -12.95
C ASP A 203 6.70 -16.28 -13.01
N GLN A 204 7.65 -15.33 -12.92
CA GLN A 204 7.37 -13.89 -12.99
C GLN A 204 6.79 -13.50 -14.35
N ILE A 205 7.34 -14.06 -15.43
CA ILE A 205 6.81 -13.87 -16.80
C ILE A 205 5.39 -14.43 -16.89
N ALA A 206 5.14 -15.62 -16.32
CA ALA A 206 3.83 -16.26 -16.37
C ALA A 206 2.72 -15.44 -15.68
N ILE A 207 3.05 -14.71 -14.61
CA ILE A 207 2.08 -13.88 -13.88
C ILE A 207 2.04 -12.41 -14.35
N ALA A 208 2.95 -11.97 -15.22
CA ALA A 208 3.14 -10.57 -15.60
C ALA A 208 1.87 -9.87 -16.11
N ASN A 209 1.05 -10.59 -16.88
CA ASN A 209 -0.15 -10.07 -17.53
C ASN A 209 -1.43 -10.23 -16.69
N LEU A 210 -1.33 -10.75 -15.46
CA LEU A 210 -2.50 -10.87 -14.58
C LEU A 210 -3.04 -9.47 -14.27
N GLN A 211 -4.35 -9.30 -14.46
CA GLN A 211 -5.03 -8.05 -14.15
C GLN A 211 -5.19 -7.91 -12.65
N ILE A 212 -4.84 -6.73 -12.13
CA ILE A 212 -4.88 -6.41 -10.71
C ILE A 212 -5.55 -5.07 -10.45
N THR A 213 -6.21 -5.00 -9.30
CA THR A 213 -6.81 -3.78 -8.77
C THR A 213 -6.23 -3.50 -7.39
N GLN A 214 -5.68 -2.30 -7.17
CA GLN A 214 -5.21 -1.91 -5.85
C GLN A 214 -6.36 -1.87 -4.84
N VAL A 215 -6.15 -2.47 -3.67
CA VAL A 215 -7.11 -2.46 -2.56
C VAL A 215 -6.48 -1.82 -1.32
N PRO A 216 -7.27 -1.12 -0.48
CA PRO A 216 -6.74 -0.52 0.74
C PRO A 216 -6.12 -1.56 1.68
N ALA A 217 -4.87 -1.32 2.12
CA ALA A 217 -4.21 -2.14 3.12
C ALA A 217 -4.51 -1.59 4.52
N THR A 218 -5.38 -2.28 5.26
CA THR A 218 -5.85 -1.86 6.59
C THR A 218 -4.71 -1.66 7.59
N ASN A 219 -3.62 -2.42 7.49
CA ASN A 219 -2.47 -2.37 8.40
C ASN A 219 -1.28 -1.54 7.89
N SER A 220 -1.48 -0.73 6.83
CA SER A 220 -0.45 0.21 6.37
C SER A 220 0.04 1.15 7.48
N TRP A 221 -0.80 1.45 8.48
CA TRP A 221 -0.45 2.27 9.66
C TRP A 221 0.65 1.65 10.53
N ILE A 222 0.73 0.31 10.64
CA ILE A 222 1.74 -0.37 11.47
C ILE A 222 3.14 -0.04 10.94
N GLY A 223 3.31 -0.14 9.62
CA GLY A 223 4.57 0.23 8.97
C GLY A 223 4.92 1.70 9.15
N ILE A 224 3.92 2.59 9.24
CA ILE A 224 4.13 4.03 9.49
C ILE A 224 4.60 4.24 10.93
N GLU A 225 3.94 3.61 11.90
CA GLU A 225 4.25 3.78 13.32
C GLU A 225 5.62 3.21 13.70
N ASP A 226 5.97 2.04 13.18
CA ASP A 226 7.27 1.41 13.45
C ASP A 226 8.45 2.26 12.94
N GLU A 227 8.18 3.20 12.02
CA GLU A 227 9.17 4.13 11.50
C GLU A 227 9.30 5.42 12.30
N PHE A 228 8.31 5.77 13.14
CA PHE A 228 8.40 6.97 13.96
C PHE A 228 9.66 7.00 14.84
N PRO A 229 10.00 5.94 15.61
CA PRO A 229 11.21 5.95 16.42
C PRO A 229 12.50 6.07 15.62
N SER A 230 12.50 5.60 14.36
CA SER A 230 13.66 5.72 13.47
C SER A 230 13.78 7.13 12.89
N ALA A 231 12.66 7.72 12.49
CA ALA A 231 12.61 9.09 11.97
C ALA A 231 12.91 10.15 13.05
N GLU A 232 12.47 9.91 14.29
CA GLU A 232 12.76 10.78 15.44
C GLU A 232 14.25 10.78 15.80
N ARG A 233 14.92 9.62 15.71
CA ARG A 233 16.36 9.50 15.98
C ARG A 233 17.25 9.91 14.82
N SER A 234 16.70 10.08 13.61
CA SER A 234 17.49 10.41 12.43
C SER A 234 17.78 11.91 12.36
N GLU A 235 19.01 12.27 11.98
CA GLU A 235 19.37 13.63 11.61
C GLU A 235 18.83 13.94 10.20
N VAL A 236 17.74 14.71 10.13
CA VAL A 236 17.17 15.18 8.87
C VAL A 236 17.70 16.58 8.60
N SER A 237 18.13 16.85 7.37
CA SER A 237 18.58 18.19 6.99
C SER A 237 17.46 19.22 7.16
N SER A 238 17.76 20.34 7.82
CA SER A 238 16.81 21.44 8.02
C SER A 238 16.30 22.03 6.69
N LEU A 239 17.10 21.95 5.63
CA LEU A 239 16.66 22.31 4.28
C LEU A 239 15.60 21.32 3.76
N THR A 240 15.81 20.02 3.94
CA THR A 240 14.86 18.98 3.53
C THR A 240 13.53 19.16 4.25
N GLU A 241 13.54 19.41 5.56
CA GLU A 241 12.32 19.68 6.35
C GLU A 241 11.55 20.89 5.82
N ARG A 242 12.22 22.03 5.61
CA ARG A 242 11.57 23.25 5.11
C ARG A 242 10.96 23.08 3.72
N LEU A 243 11.69 22.41 2.83
CA LEU A 243 11.22 22.15 1.46
C LEU A 243 10.00 21.23 1.48
N LEU A 244 10.04 20.20 2.32
CA LEU A 244 8.92 19.28 2.47
C LEU A 244 7.70 19.96 3.11
N ASP A 245 7.89 20.76 4.15
CA ASP A 245 6.79 21.50 4.77
C ASP A 245 6.11 22.42 3.75
N ARG A 246 6.85 23.06 2.84
CA ARG A 246 6.27 23.87 1.76
C ARG A 246 5.42 23.04 0.79
N ASP A 247 5.87 21.83 0.46
CA ASP A 247 5.12 20.89 -0.39
C ASP A 247 3.85 20.39 0.34
N LEU A 248 3.96 20.11 1.64
CA LEU A 248 2.90 19.58 2.49
C LEU A 248 1.89 20.63 2.96
N GLN A 249 2.23 21.92 2.98
CA GLN A 249 1.31 23.00 3.37
C GLN A 249 0.03 23.04 2.52
N ASN A 250 0.08 22.49 1.30
CA ASN A 250 -1.09 22.37 0.43
C ASN A 250 -1.92 21.09 0.68
N SER A 251 -1.42 20.16 1.49
CA SER A 251 -2.14 18.94 1.88
C SER A 251 -3.04 19.27 3.08
N GLN A 252 -4.35 19.24 2.87
CA GLN A 252 -5.33 19.42 3.95
C GLN A 252 -5.05 18.39 5.06
N ALA A 253 -4.97 18.85 6.30
CA ALA A 253 -4.88 17.96 7.45
C ALA A 253 -6.08 17.01 7.43
N GLN A 254 -5.83 15.70 7.54
CA GLN A 254 -6.91 14.71 7.61
C GLN A 254 -7.73 14.96 8.89
N GLU A 255 -9.03 15.14 8.73
CA GLU A 255 -9.98 15.28 9.83
C GLU A 255 -9.86 14.06 10.77
N GLY A 256 -9.67 14.31 12.08
CA GLY A 256 -9.49 13.25 13.08
C GLY A 256 -8.04 12.89 13.46
N MET A 257 -7.01 13.46 12.82
CA MET A 257 -5.62 13.30 13.29
C MET A 257 -5.28 14.30 14.40
N THR A 258 -4.65 13.82 15.48
CA THR A 258 -4.09 14.70 16.51
C THR A 258 -2.89 15.48 15.95
N LYS A 259 -2.65 16.70 16.47
CA LYS A 259 -1.49 17.52 16.09
C LYS A 259 -0.16 16.78 16.29
N GLU A 260 -0.08 15.99 17.35
CA GLU A 260 1.09 15.16 17.68
C GLU A 260 1.33 14.07 16.63
N ARG A 261 0.28 13.32 16.26
CA ARG A 261 0.38 12.30 15.21
C ARG A 261 0.77 12.92 13.88
N TRP A 262 0.20 14.08 13.54
CA TRP A 262 0.56 14.83 12.33
C TRP A 262 2.04 15.25 12.33
N ALA A 263 2.58 15.69 13.47
CA ALA A 263 4.00 16.01 13.59
C ALA A 263 4.90 14.79 13.35
N LYS A 264 4.54 13.61 13.89
CA LYS A 264 5.27 12.35 13.65
C LYS A 264 5.23 11.92 12.18
N VAL A 265 4.06 12.04 11.53
CA VAL A 265 3.91 11.75 10.09
C VAL A 265 4.78 12.68 9.25
N ARG A 266 4.79 13.99 9.53
CA ARG A 266 5.65 14.96 8.83
C ARG A 266 7.14 14.66 9.04
N ARG A 267 7.56 14.36 10.28
CA ARG A 267 8.95 13.99 10.59
C ARG A 267 9.38 12.76 9.80
N ARG A 268 8.52 11.73 9.76
CA ARG A 268 8.74 10.53 8.96
C ARG A 268 8.87 10.84 7.47
N ALA A 269 7.97 11.65 6.91
CA ALA A 269 8.03 12.04 5.50
C ALA A 269 9.34 12.79 5.18
N ALA A 270 9.79 13.69 6.06
CA ALA A 270 11.05 14.42 5.92
C ALA A 270 12.27 13.48 5.95
N TRP A 271 12.25 12.49 6.85
CA TRP A 271 13.26 11.45 6.90
C TRP A 271 13.34 10.61 5.62
N ILE A 272 12.20 10.21 5.05
CA ILE A 272 12.17 9.46 3.78
C ILE A 272 12.63 10.32 2.60
N ALA A 273 12.20 11.58 2.55
CA ALA A 273 12.65 12.55 1.56
C ALA A 273 14.17 12.76 1.62
N ASP A 274 14.75 12.82 2.82
CA ASP A 274 16.19 12.94 2.99
C ASP A 274 16.92 11.70 2.45
N ARG A 275 16.43 10.50 2.79
CA ARG A 275 16.97 9.24 2.24
C ARG A 275 16.90 9.20 0.71
N PHE A 276 15.80 9.67 0.12
CA PHE A 276 15.68 9.81 -1.33
C PHE A 276 16.77 10.73 -1.90
N ILE A 277 16.98 11.90 -1.30
CA ILE A 277 18.03 12.85 -1.71
C ILE A 277 19.43 12.23 -1.60
N GLN A 278 19.76 11.61 -0.46
CA GLN A 278 21.06 10.98 -0.25
C GLN A 278 21.33 9.89 -1.30
N ASN A 279 20.30 9.12 -1.66
CA ASN A 279 20.41 8.14 -2.73
C ASN A 279 20.69 8.79 -4.10
N ARG A 280 20.01 9.90 -4.43
CA ARG A 280 20.26 10.65 -5.67
C ARG A 280 21.67 11.23 -5.72
N ILE A 281 22.18 11.74 -4.59
CA ILE A 281 23.56 12.22 -4.47
C ILE A 281 24.55 11.07 -4.69
N LYS A 282 24.37 9.96 -3.97
CA LYS A 282 25.26 8.79 -4.05
C LYS A 282 25.34 8.19 -5.45
N THR A 283 24.24 8.23 -6.20
CA THR A 283 24.13 7.70 -7.57
C THR A 283 24.42 8.75 -8.64
N ASN A 284 24.86 9.95 -8.25
CA ASN A 284 25.11 11.09 -9.14
C ASN A 284 23.94 11.42 -10.08
N SER A 285 22.71 11.35 -9.55
CA SER A 285 21.46 11.62 -10.28
C SER A 285 20.78 12.91 -9.77
N VAL A 286 21.56 13.94 -9.42
CA VAL A 286 21.03 15.20 -8.88
C VAL A 286 20.63 16.14 -10.02
N HIS A 287 19.51 15.84 -10.66
CA HIS A 287 18.91 16.62 -11.76
C HIS A 287 17.39 16.62 -11.66
N CYS A 288 16.74 17.57 -12.32
CA CYS A 288 15.29 17.63 -12.43
C CYS A 288 14.76 16.41 -13.21
N ASP A 289 13.79 15.67 -12.64
CA ASP A 289 13.20 14.51 -13.29
C ASP A 289 12.31 14.90 -14.49
N VAL A 290 11.82 16.15 -14.54
CA VAL A 290 10.99 16.66 -15.63
C VAL A 290 11.83 17.23 -16.78
N CYS A 291 12.53 18.34 -16.56
CA CYS A 291 13.23 19.06 -17.62
C CYS A 291 14.72 18.70 -17.74
N ARG A 292 15.21 17.73 -16.95
CA ARG A 292 16.62 17.31 -16.91
C ARG A 292 17.63 18.39 -16.51
N PHE A 293 17.18 19.56 -16.04
CA PHE A 293 18.05 20.60 -15.48
C PHE A 293 19.05 20.02 -14.47
N SER A 294 20.34 20.20 -14.74
CA SER A 294 21.46 19.75 -13.93
C SER A 294 22.12 20.95 -13.25
N PRO A 295 21.98 21.11 -11.92
CA PRO A 295 22.59 22.23 -11.21
C PRO A 295 24.11 22.31 -11.36
N ASN A 296 24.78 21.16 -11.57
CA ASN A 296 26.23 21.08 -11.73
C ASN A 296 26.74 21.98 -12.86
N GLU A 297 25.96 22.16 -13.93
CA GLU A 297 26.35 22.94 -15.11
C GLU A 297 26.54 24.43 -14.80
N ILE A 298 25.90 24.93 -13.73
CA ILE A 298 25.92 26.36 -13.35
C ILE A 298 26.59 26.62 -12.01
N THR A 299 26.78 25.59 -11.17
CA THR A 299 27.41 25.74 -9.86
C THR A 299 28.88 25.35 -9.83
N ASP A 300 29.44 24.83 -10.92
CA ASP A 300 30.84 24.43 -10.97
C ASP A 300 31.78 25.60 -10.62
N GLY A 301 32.74 25.36 -9.73
CA GLY A 301 33.65 26.39 -9.20
C GLY A 301 33.04 27.46 -8.28
N THR A 302 31.72 27.48 -8.04
CA THR A 302 31.05 28.53 -7.26
C THR A 302 30.97 28.26 -5.75
N GLY A 303 31.25 27.03 -5.31
CA GLY A 303 31.05 26.58 -3.93
C GLY A 303 29.58 26.36 -3.54
N ILE A 304 28.62 26.68 -4.41
CA ILE A 304 27.20 26.40 -4.21
C ILE A 304 26.98 24.90 -4.35
N ARG A 305 26.28 24.29 -3.37
CA ARG A 305 25.94 22.87 -3.44
C ARG A 305 24.89 22.64 -4.53
N PRO A 306 25.15 21.80 -5.56
CA PRO A 306 24.24 21.55 -6.67
C PRO A 306 22.81 21.19 -6.21
N ARG A 307 22.70 20.33 -5.18
CA ARG A 307 21.41 19.93 -4.58
C ARG A 307 20.57 21.10 -4.10
N SER A 308 21.15 22.21 -3.65
CA SER A 308 20.40 23.35 -3.10
C SER A 308 19.48 24.04 -4.12
N LEU A 309 19.69 23.79 -5.42
CA LEU A 309 18.90 24.35 -6.51
C LEU A 309 17.75 23.46 -6.98
N LEU A 310 17.48 22.35 -6.28
CA LEU A 310 16.36 21.45 -6.56
C LEU A 310 15.44 21.33 -5.35
N ASP A 311 14.16 21.08 -5.63
CA ASP A 311 13.13 20.82 -4.64
C ASP A 311 12.76 19.34 -4.66
N VAL A 312 12.45 18.78 -3.49
CA VAL A 312 11.78 17.48 -3.40
C VAL A 312 10.29 17.70 -3.42
N HIS A 313 9.59 16.92 -4.24
CA HIS A 313 8.15 16.99 -4.41
C HIS A 313 7.54 15.59 -4.24
N HIS A 314 6.40 15.49 -3.56
CA HIS A 314 5.62 14.25 -3.53
C HIS A 314 4.81 14.08 -4.81
N LYS A 315 4.98 12.97 -5.52
CA LYS A 315 4.23 12.64 -6.74
C LYS A 315 2.72 12.58 -6.53
N HIS A 316 2.30 12.16 -5.33
CA HIS A 316 0.90 12.20 -4.90
C HIS A 316 0.81 12.94 -3.56
N PRO A 317 -0.07 13.95 -3.43
CA PRO A 317 -0.22 14.68 -2.17
C PRO A 317 -0.54 13.75 -0.99
N LEU A 318 0.01 14.02 0.20
CA LEU A 318 -0.28 13.22 1.40
C LEU A 318 -1.76 13.28 1.82
N ALA A 319 -2.51 14.27 1.35
CA ALA A 319 -3.94 14.38 1.61
C ALA A 319 -4.79 13.28 0.92
N GLU A 320 -4.25 12.55 -0.06
CA GLU A 320 -4.97 11.49 -0.79
C GLU A 320 -5.05 10.16 0.00
N GLY A 321 -5.75 10.19 1.14
CA GLY A 321 -6.06 9.00 1.94
C GLY A 321 -4.90 8.45 2.79
N VAL A 322 -5.15 7.34 3.49
CA VAL A 322 -4.12 6.64 4.28
C VAL A 322 -3.31 5.79 3.31
N ARG A 323 -2.09 6.24 2.99
CA ARG A 323 -1.15 5.52 2.13
C ARG A 323 0.23 5.43 2.79
N TYR A 324 0.94 4.34 2.52
CA TYR A 324 2.29 4.15 3.02
C TYR A 324 3.29 4.84 2.07
N THR A 325 3.85 5.99 2.48
CA THR A 325 4.84 6.73 1.67
C THR A 325 6.20 6.02 1.68
N THR A 326 6.83 5.96 0.52
CA THR A 326 8.15 5.37 0.25
C THR A 326 9.06 6.38 -0.48
N VAL A 327 10.31 6.02 -0.74
CA VAL A 327 11.22 6.87 -1.54
C VAL A 327 10.78 7.03 -3.01
N GLU A 328 9.96 6.11 -3.52
CA GLU A 328 9.47 6.12 -4.91
C GLU A 328 8.35 7.14 -5.12
N ASP A 329 7.74 7.59 -4.02
CA ASP A 329 6.73 8.65 -3.99
C ASP A 329 7.31 10.06 -4.14
N PHE A 330 8.63 10.19 -4.23
CA PHE A 330 9.32 11.46 -4.36
C PHE A 330 9.91 11.65 -5.74
N THR A 331 10.06 12.90 -6.13
CA THR A 331 10.76 13.33 -7.34
C THR A 331 11.59 14.59 -7.04
N LEU A 332 12.68 14.78 -7.79
CA LEU A 332 13.46 16.02 -7.77
C LEU A 332 12.99 16.94 -8.91
N LEU A 333 12.57 18.15 -8.56
CA LEU A 333 12.13 19.17 -9.51
C LEU A 333 12.98 20.43 -9.38
N CYS A 334 13.26 21.11 -10.49
CA CYS A 334 13.75 22.47 -10.41
C CYS A 334 12.63 23.42 -9.93
N PRO A 335 12.93 24.61 -9.39
CA PRO A 335 11.92 25.53 -8.87
C PRO A 335 10.82 25.90 -9.88
N THR A 336 11.16 25.91 -11.17
CA THR A 336 10.20 26.19 -12.26
C THR A 336 9.24 25.02 -12.47
N CYS A 337 9.75 23.80 -12.66
CA CYS A 337 8.93 22.60 -12.82
C CYS A 337 8.07 22.33 -11.58
N HIS A 338 8.61 22.57 -10.38
CA HIS A 338 7.87 22.39 -9.13
C HIS A 338 6.67 23.34 -9.03
N ARG A 339 6.86 24.63 -9.34
CA ARG A 339 5.74 25.60 -9.39
C ARG A 339 4.72 25.24 -10.46
N ALA A 340 5.17 24.84 -11.64
CA ALA A 340 4.29 24.43 -12.73
C ALA A 340 3.47 23.19 -12.36
N GLU A 341 4.06 22.19 -11.70
CA GLU A 341 3.35 20.99 -11.22
C GLU A 341 2.22 21.35 -10.26
N HIS A 342 2.50 22.15 -9.23
CA HIS A 342 1.45 22.61 -8.32
C HIS A 342 0.35 23.43 -9.02
N ALA A 343 0.69 24.21 -10.05
CA ALA A 343 -0.30 24.97 -10.82
C ALA A 343 -1.18 24.05 -11.66
N LEU A 344 -0.61 23.00 -12.27
CA LEU A 344 -1.31 22.01 -13.07
C LEU A 344 -2.20 21.10 -12.21
N LEU A 345 -1.73 20.67 -11.04
CA LEU A 345 -2.51 19.86 -10.10
C LEU A 345 -3.81 20.56 -9.68
N LYS A 346 -3.79 21.90 -9.53
CA LYS A 346 -5.00 22.70 -9.22
C LYS A 346 -6.08 22.62 -10.30
N ILE A 347 -5.72 22.33 -11.54
CA ILE A 347 -6.66 22.18 -12.66
C ILE A 347 -6.81 20.71 -13.09
N GLY A 348 -6.32 19.76 -12.29
CA GLY A 348 -6.44 18.32 -12.54
C GLY A 348 -5.51 17.80 -13.66
N ARG A 349 -4.35 18.41 -13.85
CA ARG A 349 -3.27 17.94 -14.75
C ARG A 349 -1.98 17.70 -13.96
N SER A 350 -1.01 16.99 -14.55
CA SER A 350 0.31 16.77 -13.93
C SER A 350 1.40 16.65 -15.00
N LEU A 351 2.56 17.27 -14.78
CA LEU A 351 3.78 17.08 -15.58
C LEU A 351 4.35 15.68 -15.40
N LEU A 352 4.09 15.06 -14.25
CA LEU A 352 4.60 13.74 -13.89
C LEU A 352 3.78 12.61 -14.54
N SER A 353 2.52 12.86 -14.87
CA SER A 353 1.67 11.87 -15.56
C SER A 353 1.93 11.77 -17.07
N GLU A 354 2.58 12.76 -17.68
CA GLU A 354 2.82 12.81 -19.13
C GLU A 354 4.15 12.14 -19.57
N GLN A 355 4.88 11.52 -18.63
CA GLN A 355 6.20 10.92 -18.88
C GLN A 355 6.20 9.41 -19.15
N HIS A 356 5.02 8.77 -19.27
CA HIS A 356 4.88 7.33 -19.46
C HIS A 356 4.17 6.97 -20.77
#